data_AF-A0A7C5WGY5-F1
#
_entry.id   AF-A0A7C5WGY5-F1
#
_cell.length_a   1.000
_cell.length_b   1.000
_cell.length_c   1.000
_cell.angle_alpha   90.00
_cell.angle_beta   90.00
_cell.angle_gamma   90.00
#
_symmetry.space_group_name_H-M   'P 1'
#
loop_
_entity.id
_entity.type
_entity.pdbx_description
1 polymer ?
#
loop_
_entity_poly.entity_id
_entity_poly.type
_entity_poly.pdbx_seq_one_letter_code
_entity_poly.pdbx_strand_id
1 'polypeptide(L)' 'MPKHFVSNDPGSVRLFENPLLEALSKTHWTAPVWIAVPVMAWVAWRALATPSLSWPLLIALVLA' A
#
# COMPACT_ATOMS: atom_id res chain seq x y z
N MET A 1 -30.14 27.87 -0.74
CA MET A 1 -30.55 26.91 0.31
C MET A 1 -29.30 26.22 0.83
N PRO A 2 -29.03 26.28 2.14
CA PRO A 2 -27.88 25.60 2.74
C PRO A 2 -28.13 24.08 2.68
N LYS A 3 -27.39 23.39 1.80
CA LYS A 3 -27.47 21.93 1.70
C LYS A 3 -26.66 21.34 2.84
N HIS A 4 -27.33 20.85 3.88
CA HIS A 4 -26.71 20.03 4.90
C HIS A 4 -26.43 18.65 4.29
N PHE A 5 -25.22 18.45 3.75
CA PHE A 5 -24.76 17.13 3.32
C PHE A 5 -24.44 16.28 4.56
N VAL A 6 -25.45 15.64 5.12
CA VAL A 6 -25.25 14.60 6.13
C VAL A 6 -25.02 13.28 5.37
N SER A 7 -23.75 12.93 5.12
CA SER A 7 -23.40 11.62 4.55
C SER A 7 -23.46 10.55 5.65
N ASN A 8 -24.65 10.01 5.89
CA ASN A 8 -24.85 8.90 6.85
C ASN A 8 -24.81 7.53 6.18
N ASP A 9 -24.19 7.41 5.01
CA ASP A 9 -23.97 6.12 4.35
C ASP A 9 -22.61 5.58 4.81
N PRO A 10 -22.53 4.37 5.42
CA PRO A 10 -21.25 3.74 5.75
C PRO A 10 -20.44 3.38 4.49
N GLY A 11 -21.06 3.41 3.31
CA GLY A 11 -20.41 3.21 2.02
C GLY A 11 -19.80 4.49 1.44
N SER A 12 -18.66 4.33 0.78
CA SER A 12 -18.08 5.38 -0.07
C SER A 12 -19.03 5.68 -1.25
N VAL A 13 -19.23 6.98 -1.54
CA VAL A 13 -20.07 7.47 -2.65
C VAL A 13 -19.59 6.89 -3.98
N ARG A 14 -20.53 6.55 -4.86
CA ARG A 14 -20.23 6.02 -6.19
C ARG A 14 -19.52 7.06 -7.06
N LEU A 15 -18.32 6.71 -7.52
CA LEU A 15 -17.44 7.60 -8.29
C LEU A 15 -17.57 7.35 -9.79
N PHE A 16 -17.81 6.10 -10.17
CA PHE A 16 -17.88 5.69 -11.58
C PHE A 16 -19.26 5.13 -11.92
N GLU A 17 -19.74 5.44 -13.12
CA GLU A 17 -20.97 4.84 -13.65
C GLU A 17 -20.80 3.36 -14.00
N ASN A 18 -19.55 2.89 -14.15
CA ASN A 18 -19.19 1.52 -14.47
C ASN A 18 -18.85 0.70 -13.20
N PRO A 19 -19.45 -0.50 -13.01
CA PRO A 19 -19.24 -1.34 -11.82
C PRO A 19 -17.81 -1.87 -11.66
N LEU A 20 -17.07 -2.08 -12.76
CA LEU A 20 -15.68 -2.56 -12.68
C LEU A 20 -14.75 -1.49 -12.13
N LEU A 21 -14.90 -0.25 -12.60
CA LEU A 21 -14.08 0.87 -12.14
C LEU A 21 -14.37 1.22 -10.68
N GLU A 22 -15.64 1.10 -10.28
CA GLU A 22 -16.09 1.30 -8.91
C GLU A 22 -15.50 0.27 -7.92
N ALA A 23 -15.31 -0.98 -8.37
CA ALA A 23 -14.68 -2.02 -7.56
C ALA A 23 -13.17 -1.76 -7.34
N LEU A 24 -12.48 -1.22 -8.34
CA LEU A 24 -11.05 -0.89 -8.23
C LEU A 24 -10.79 0.36 -7.38
N SER A 25 -11.72 1.32 -7.34
CA SER A 25 -11.57 2.53 -6.54
C SER A 25 -11.78 2.30 -5.05
N LYS A 26 -12.52 1.25 -4.67
CA LYS A 26 -12.84 0.90 -3.28
C LYS A 26 -11.95 -0.23 -2.80
N THR A 27 -10.69 0.10 -2.52
CA THR A 27 -9.70 -0.87 -2.09
C THR A 27 -9.65 -0.98 -0.56
N HIS A 28 -9.69 -2.20 -0.02
CA HIS A 28 -9.52 -2.45 1.41
C HIS A 28 -8.08 -2.12 1.85
N TRP A 29 -7.91 -1.59 3.06
CA TRP A 29 -6.61 -1.16 3.59
C TRP A 29 -5.55 -2.26 3.62
N THR A 30 -5.96 -3.54 3.66
CA THR A 30 -5.02 -4.67 3.65
C THR A 30 -4.46 -4.99 2.27
N ALA A 31 -5.13 -4.60 1.17
CA ALA A 31 -4.68 -4.99 -0.17
C ALA A 31 -3.28 -4.42 -0.50
N PRO A 32 -2.97 -3.14 -0.22
CA PRO A 32 -1.61 -2.64 -0.38
C PRO A 32 -0.58 -3.38 0.48
N VAL A 33 -0.94 -3.75 1.72
CA VAL A 33 -0.03 -4.45 2.66
C VAL A 33 0.35 -5.82 2.13
N TRP A 34 -0.63 -6.59 1.64
CA TRP A 34 -0.40 -7.93 1.09
C TRP A 34 0.49 -7.93 -0.16
N ILE A 35 0.50 -6.83 -0.92
CA ILE A 35 1.36 -6.69 -2.10
C ILE A 35 2.74 -6.15 -1.70
N ALA A 36 2.77 -5.10 -0.88
CA ALA A 36 4.01 -4.41 -0.53
C ALA A 36 4.94 -5.29 0.33
N VAL A 37 4.41 -6.01 1.31
CA VAL A 37 5.24 -6.79 2.26
C VAL A 37 6.05 -7.90 1.56
N PRO A 38 5.47 -8.76 0.71
CA PRO A 38 6.24 -9.79 0.01
C PRO A 38 7.26 -9.21 -0.97
N VAL A 39 6.91 -8.12 -1.66
CA VAL A 39 7.82 -7.45 -2.60
C VAL A 39 9.03 -6.87 -1.84
N MET A 40 8.79 -6.17 -0.73
CA MET A 40 9.86 -5.64 0.12
C MET A 40 10.74 -6.77 0.68
N ALA A 41 10.13 -7.85 1.18
CA ALA A 41 10.88 -8.99 1.69
C ALA A 41 11.76 -9.64 0.60
N TRP A 42 11.23 -9.77 -0.61
CA TRP A 42 11.97 -10.31 -1.74
C TRP A 42 13.13 -9.39 -2.16
N VAL A 43 12.89 -8.09 -2.28
CA VAL A 43 13.96 -7.12 -2.58
C VAL A 43 15.04 -7.13 -1.49
N ALA A 44 14.64 -7.18 -0.21
CA ALA A 44 15.57 -7.29 0.91
C ALA A 44 16.40 -8.57 0.84
N TRP A 45 15.79 -9.72 0.54
CA TRP A 45 16.53 -10.97 0.35
C TRP A 45 17.52 -10.90 -0.82
N ARG A 46 17.14 -10.30 -1.95
CA ARG A 46 18.06 -10.13 -3.09
C ARG A 46 19.22 -9.18 -2.78
N ALA A 47 18.97 -8.13 -2.00
CA ALA A 47 20.01 -7.24 -1.51
C ALA A 47 21.03 -7.98 -0.64
N LEU A 48 20.56 -8.87 0.24
CA LEU A 48 21.42 -9.74 1.06
C LEU A 48 22.13 -10.81 0.22
N ALA A 49 21.51 -11.38 -0.81
CA ALA A 49 22.15 -12.40 -1.64
C ALA A 49 23.22 -11.86 -2.61
N THR A 50 23.39 -10.53 -2.71
CA THR A 50 24.32 -9.90 -3.65
C THR A 50 25.66 -9.58 -2.96
N PRO A 51 26.81 -10.15 -3.41
CA PRO A 51 28.11 -10.01 -2.74
C PRO A 51 28.66 -8.58 -2.63
N SER A 52 28.16 -7.65 -3.43
CA SER A 52 28.60 -6.26 -3.45
C SER A 52 28.00 -5.41 -2.33
N LEU A 53 26.98 -5.89 -1.62
CA LEU A 53 26.37 -5.20 -0.50
C LEU A 53 26.92 -5.80 0.80
N SER A 54 27.99 -5.19 1.31
CA SER A 54 28.65 -5.64 2.51
C SER A 54 27.73 -5.47 3.73
N TRP A 55 27.43 -6.57 4.41
CA TRP A 55 26.63 -6.65 5.65
C TRP A 55 26.89 -5.55 6.68
N PRO A 56 28.15 -5.10 6.91
CA PRO A 56 28.45 -4.03 7.87
C PRO A 56 27.76 -2.70 7.57
N LEU A 57 27.56 -2.37 6.29
CA LEU A 57 27.00 -1.07 5.87
C LEU A 57 25.49 -1.02 6.15
N LEU A 58 24.79 -2.15 6.03
CA LEU A 58 23.37 -2.28 6.37
C LEU A 58 23.12 -2.17 7.88
N ILE A 59 23.98 -2.81 8.68
CA ILE A 59 23.88 -2.75 10.15
C ILE A 59 24.20 -1.33 10.66
N ALA A 60 25.21 -0.68 10.06
CA ALA A 60 25.55 0.71 10.39
C ALA A 60 24.41 1.70 10.06
N LEU A 61 23.67 1.49 8.96
CA LEU A 61 22.53 2.34 8.57
C LEU A 61 21.32 2.19 9.52
N VAL A 62 21.08 0.99 10.05
CA VAL A 62 19.95 0.71 10.95
C VAL A 62 20.22 1.18 12.38
N LEU A 63 21.49 1.27 12.78
CA LEU A 63 21.91 1.71 14.12
C LEU A 63 22.35 3.18 14.19
N ALA A 64 22.47 3.88 13.07
CA ALA A 64 22.76 5.32 12.97
C ALA A 64 21.47 6.13 12.87
#